data_AF-A0A2G5N611-F1
#
_entry.id   AF-A0A2G5N611-F1
#
_cell.length_a   1.000
_cell.length_b   1.000
_cell.length_c   1.000
_cell.angle_alpha   90.00
_cell.angle_beta   90.00
_cell.angle_gamma   90.00
#
_symmetry.space_group_name_H-M   'P 1'
#
loop_
_entity.id
_entity.type
_entity.pdbx_description
1 polymer ?
#
loop_
_entity_poly.entity_id
_entity_poly.type
_entity_poly.pdbx_seq_one_letter_code
_entity_poly.pdbx_strand_id
1 'polypeptide(L)' 'YLNRRMKLDEKEKFRYLNLEKGYEGELKFDALLENLQEERYILNDLLLAVNNSYFQIDSLIISQGIIHLIDIRNFEGDCY' A
#
# COMPACT_ATOMS: atom_id res chain seq x y z
N TYR A 1 -10.99 -8.92 12.03
CA TYR A 1 -11.43 -10.34 12.22
C TYR A 1 -10.47 -11.21 13.05
N LEU A 2 -9.16 -10.95 13.10
CA LEU A 2 -8.16 -11.79 13.79
C LEU A 2 -8.26 -11.75 15.34
N ASN A 3 -8.54 -10.57 15.91
CA ASN A 3 -8.68 -10.32 17.36
C ASN A 3 -9.79 -11.12 18.06
N ARG A 4 -10.78 -11.63 17.31
CA ARG A 4 -11.88 -12.42 17.87
C ARG A 4 -11.52 -13.90 18.06
N ARG A 5 -10.47 -14.37 17.37
CA ARG A 5 -10.04 -15.78 17.37
C ARG A 5 -8.82 -16.04 18.25
N MET A 6 -8.03 -15.00 18.56
CA MET A 6 -6.87 -15.06 19.46
C MET A 6 -6.73 -13.76 20.24
N LYS A 7 -6.29 -13.85 21.50
CA LYS A 7 -6.01 -12.70 22.35
C LYS A 7 -4.64 -12.14 21.96
N LEU A 8 -4.61 -11.13 21.10
CA LEU A 8 -3.37 -10.45 20.71
C LEU A 8 -2.80 -9.66 21.90
N ASP A 9 -1.49 -9.68 22.05
CA ASP A 9 -0.80 -8.77 22.98
C ASP A 9 -0.86 -7.31 22.47
N GLU A 10 -0.43 -6.35 23.28
CA GLU A 10 -0.49 -4.93 22.90
C GLU A 10 0.37 -4.59 21.68
N LYS A 11 1.52 -5.26 21.52
CA LYS A 11 2.42 -5.05 20.38
C LYS A 11 1.82 -5.61 19.10
N GLU A 12 1.19 -6.77 19.17
CA GLU A 12 0.49 -7.39 18.05
C GLU A 12 -0.73 -6.58 17.63
N LYS A 13 -1.48 -6.01 18.58
CA LYS A 13 -2.59 -5.08 18.30
C LYS A 13 -2.10 -3.84 17.59
N PHE A 14 -1.03 -3.22 18.08
CA PHE A 14 -0.45 -2.03 17.45
C PHE A 14 0.03 -2.34 16.02
N ARG A 15 0.73 -3.47 15.83
CA ARG A 15 1.12 -3.94 14.50
C ARG A 15 -0.08 -4.17 13.58
N TYR A 16 -1.13 -4.82 14.07
CA TYR A 16 -2.36 -5.06 13.31
C TYR A 16 -3.00 -3.74 12.86
N LEU A 17 -3.11 -2.77 13.77
CA LEU A 17 -3.67 -1.45 13.45
C LEU A 17 -2.85 -0.71 12.37
N ASN A 18 -1.52 -0.79 12.43
CA ASN A 18 -0.68 -0.17 11.41
C ASN A 18 -0.83 -0.85 10.05
N LEU A 19 -0.94 -2.19 10.02
CA LEU A 19 -1.19 -2.93 8.78
C LEU A 19 -2.56 -2.61 8.19
N GLU A 20 -3.59 -2.54 9.03
CA GLU A 20 -4.96 -2.16 8.63
C GLU A 20 -4.97 -0.74 8.05
N LYS A 21 -4.26 0.21 8.67
CA LYS A 21 -4.09 1.58 8.15
C LYS A 21 -3.36 1.62 6.80
N GLY A 22 -2.27 0.87 6.64
CA GLY A 22 -1.55 0.79 5.36
C GLY A 22 -2.47 0.33 4.23
N TYR A 23 -3.17 -0.79 4.45
CA TYR A 23 -4.11 -1.35 3.51
C TYR A 23 -5.29 -0.41 3.18
N GLU A 24 -5.83 0.31 4.16
CA GLU A 24 -6.83 1.34 3.89
C GLU A 24 -6.31 2.48 3.02
N GLY A 25 -5.02 2.83 3.15
CA GLY A 25 -4.36 3.80 2.29
C GLY A 25 -4.29 3.35 0.84
N GLU A 26 -3.84 2.12 0.64
CA GLU A 26 -3.75 1.47 -0.67
C GLU A 26 -5.11 1.43 -1.37
N LEU A 27 -6.16 0.98 -0.66
CA LEU A 27 -7.53 0.95 -1.21
C LEU A 27 -8.04 2.33 -1.62
N LYS A 28 -7.75 3.38 -0.83
CA LYS A 28 -8.14 4.76 -1.18
C LYS A 28 -7.39 5.23 -2.43
N PHE A 29 -6.11 4.90 -2.54
CA PHE A 29 -5.32 5.25 -3.72
C PHE A 29 -5.81 4.53 -4.98
N ASP A 30 -6.12 3.24 -4.88
CA ASP A 30 -6.69 2.47 -5.98
C ASP A 30 -8.01 3.08 -6.49
N ALA A 31 -8.90 3.47 -5.57
CA ALA A 31 -10.15 4.16 -5.93
C ALA A 31 -9.92 5.53 -6.60
N LEU A 32 -8.86 6.25 -6.23
CA LEU A 32 -8.47 7.49 -6.92
C LEU A 32 -8.00 7.20 -8.35
N LEU A 33 -7.29 6.08 -8.55
CA LEU A 33 -6.82 5.68 -9.87
C LEU A 33 -7.98 5.32 -10.81
N GLU A 34 -9.04 4.67 -10.35
CA GLU A 34 -10.18 4.28 -11.19
C GLU A 34 -10.79 5.43 -12.02
N ASN A 35 -10.67 6.67 -11.54
CA ASN A 35 -11.27 7.85 -12.18
C ASN A 35 -10.42 8.49 -13.29
N LEU A 36 -9.22 7.99 -13.54
CA LEU A 36 -8.33 8.57 -14.53
C LEU A 36 -8.61 7.97 -15.92
N GLN A 37 -8.76 8.86 -16.91
CA GLN A 37 -9.21 8.51 -18.26
C GLN A 37 -8.08 8.08 -19.21
N GLU A 38 -6.82 8.26 -18.82
CA GLU A 38 -5.66 7.97 -19.66
C GLU A 38 -5.35 6.47 -19.74
N GLU A 39 -4.95 6.00 -20.92
CA GLU A 39 -4.49 4.62 -21.12
C GLU A 39 -3.17 4.38 -20.37
N ARG A 40 -3.17 3.33 -19.55
CA ARG A 40 -2.02 2.95 -18.73
C ARG A 40 -2.18 1.52 -18.20
N TYR A 41 -1.09 1.00 -17.67
CA TYR A 41 -1.07 -0.22 -16.88
C TYR A 41 -0.81 0.12 -15.41
N ILE A 42 -1.59 -0.49 -14.52
CA ILE A 42 -1.39 -0.40 -13.07
C ILE A 42 -1.07 -1.80 -12.56
N LEU A 43 0.02 -1.93 -11.81
CA LEU A 43 0.44 -3.15 -11.14
C LEU A 43 0.58 -2.82 -9.65
N ASN A 44 -0.28 -3.42 -8.83
CA ASN A 44 -0.29 -3.23 -7.39
C ASN A 44 0.46 -4.37 -6.68
N ASP A 45 0.91 -4.11 -5.44
CA ASP A 45 1.48 -5.10 -4.53
C ASP A 45 2.69 -5.88 -5.08
N LEU A 46 3.57 -5.19 -5.80
CA LEU A 46 4.73 -5.84 -6.42
C LEU A 46 5.84 -6.09 -5.39
N LEU A 47 5.99 -7.34 -4.98
CA LEU A 47 7.15 -7.81 -4.22
C LEU A 47 8.27 -8.24 -5.16
N LEU A 48 9.35 -7.48 -5.22
CA LEU A 48 10.48 -7.74 -6.11
C LEU A 48 11.71 -8.22 -5.33
N ALA A 49 12.47 -9.13 -5.94
CA ALA A 49 13.73 -9.64 -5.40
C ALA A 49 14.90 -9.11 -6.23
N VAL A 50 15.81 -8.34 -5.61
CA VAL A 50 16.99 -7.77 -6.26
C VAL A 50 18.18 -7.88 -5.30
N ASN A 51 19.33 -8.36 -5.77
CA ASN A 51 20.57 -8.45 -4.97
C ASN A 51 20.38 -9.09 -3.58
N ASN A 52 19.67 -10.23 -3.52
CA ASN A 52 19.36 -10.96 -2.28
C ASN A 52 18.54 -10.17 -1.24
N SER A 53 17.93 -9.05 -1.63
CA SER A 53 16.94 -8.33 -0.82
C SER A 53 15.57 -8.32 -1.51
N TYR A 54 14.53 -8.10 -0.70
CA TYR A 54 13.18 -7.89 -1.16
C TYR A 54 12.75 -6.47 -0.89
N PHE A 55 12.03 -5.87 -1.83
CA PHE A 55 11.34 -4.60 -1.61
C PHE A 55 9.96 -4.66 -2.25
N GLN A 56 9.05 -3.86 -1.70
CA GLN A 56 7.70 -3.74 -2.19
C GLN A 56 7.54 -2.41 -2.92
N ILE A 57 6.75 -2.44 -3.99
CA ILE A 57 6.20 -1.25 -4.65
C ILE A 57 4.70 -1.38 -4.50
N ASP A 58 4.07 -0.41 -3.83
CA ASP A 58 2.63 -0.46 -3.55
C ASP A 58 1.83 -0.30 -4.85
N SER A 59 2.20 0.68 -5.69
CA SER A 59 1.66 0.82 -7.04
C SER A 59 2.71 1.24 -8.07
N LEU A 60 2.76 0.49 -9.18
CA LEU A 60 3.51 0.81 -10.38
C LEU A 60 2.55 1.20 -11.50
N ILE A 61 2.71 2.42 -12.02
CA ILE A 61 1.89 2.94 -13.11
C ILE A 61 2.78 3.15 -14.34
N ILE A 62 2.40 2.53 -15.45
CA ILE A 62 3.09 2.64 -16.73
C ILE A 62 2.16 3.35 -17.72
N SER A 63 2.55 4.55 -18.15
CA SER A 63 1.86 5.34 -19.16
C SER A 63 2.81 5.65 -20.33
N GLN A 64 2.37 6.44 -21.31
CA GLN A 64 3.15 6.69 -22.52
C GLN A 64 4.48 7.40 -22.22
N GLY A 65 5.56 6.61 -22.16
CA GLY A 65 6.93 7.08 -21.95
C GLY A 65 7.29 7.40 -20.50
N ILE A 66 6.41 7.13 -19.53
CA ILE A 66 6.63 7.43 -18.12
C ILE A 66 6.28 6.21 -17.26
N ILE A 67 7.12 5.97 -16.25
CA ILE A 67 6.91 4.95 -15.23
C ILE A 67 6.88 5.67 -13.88
N HIS A 68 5.78 5.51 -13.14
CA HIS A 68 5.61 6.03 -11.79
C HIS A 68 5.68 4.89 -10.77
N LEU A 69 6.52 5.06 -9.75
CA LEU A 69 6.62 4.19 -8.58
C LEU A 69 6.06 4.94 -7.39
N ILE A 70 5.01 4.41 -6.75
CA ILE A 70 4.31 5.07 -5.65
C ILE A 70 4.46 4.24 -4.37
N ASP A 71 4.89 4.91 -3.29
CA ASP A 71 4.92 4.43 -1.90
C ASP A 71 3.79 5.14 -1.14
N ILE A 72 2.82 4.38 -0.64
CA ILE A 72 1.56 4.87 -0.09
C ILE A 72 1.69 4.99 1.43
N ARG A 73 1.65 6.22 1.93
CA ARG A 73 1.72 6.49 3.38
C ARG A 73 0.39 7.03 3.90
N ASN A 74 -0.35 6.18 4.61
CA ASN A 74 -1.58 6.58 5.30
C ASN A 74 -1.30 6.99 6.75
N PHE A 75 -1.07 8.28 6.96
CA PHE A 75 -0.82 8.86 8.27
C PHE A 75 -2.08 9.53 8.83
N GLU A 76 -2.35 9.33 10.12
CA GLU A 76 -3.40 10.06 10.85
C GLU A 76 -2.75 11.08 11.79
N GLY A 77 -2.92 12.38 11.52
CA GLY A 77 -2.37 13.49 12.29
C GLY A 77 -1.82 14.60 11.40
N ASP A 78 -1.49 15.75 12.00
CA ASP A 78 -0.83 16.84 11.29
C ASP A 78 0.63 16.44 10.97
N CYS A 79 0.98 16.47 9.69
CA CYS A 79 2.38 16.54 9.28
C CYS A 79 2.92 17.90 9.72
N TYR A 80 3.88 17.93 10.65
CA TYR A 80 4.67 19.13 10.96
C TYR A 80 5.64 19.46 9.82
#